data_AF-A0A1X1R0I1-F1
#
_entry.id   AF-A0A1X1R0I1-F1
#
_cell.length_a   1.000
_cell.length_b   1.000
_cell.length_c   1.000
_cell.angle_alpha   90.00
_cell.angle_beta   90.00
_cell.angle_gamma   90.00
#
_symmetry.space_group_name_H-M   'P 1'
#
loop_
_entity.id
_entity.type
_entity.pdbx_description
1 polymer ?
#
loop_
_entity_poly.entity_id
_entity_poly.type
_entity_poly.pdbx_seq_one_letter_code
_entity_poly.pdbx_strand_id
1 'polypeptide(L)'
;MTSNGVIGGLPARAAACLVLAAGLLLGPLDGVAHADAVDDSFLSALKSKGIKFGSPDKALVAAHEVCDELDNGKTPAQVASTVQGNSNLDGYHAGFFVGAAIRTYCPKYAS
;
A
#
# COMPACT_ATOMS: atom_id res chain seq x y z
N MET A 1 -20.28 -41.87 7.97
CA MET A 1 -19.42 -41.82 9.18
C MET A 1 -18.02 -41.54 8.64
N THR A 2 -17.47 -40.32 8.62
CA THR A 2 -17.53 -39.14 9.50
C THR A 2 -17.36 -37.92 8.59
N SER A 3 -18.35 -37.03 8.49
CA SER A 3 -18.56 -35.83 9.32
C SER A 3 -17.57 -34.71 9.04
N ASN A 4 -18.06 -33.68 8.35
CA ASN A 4 -17.83 -32.23 8.48
C ASN A 4 -18.35 -31.62 7.16
N GLY A 5 -19.43 -30.87 7.11
CA GLY A 5 -19.87 -29.87 8.08
C GLY A 5 -20.17 -28.62 7.25
N VAL A 6 -21.38 -28.58 6.72
CA VAL A 6 -21.96 -27.53 5.89
C VAL A 6 -21.93 -26.15 6.55
N ILE A 7 -21.49 -25.13 5.81
CA ILE A 7 -22.11 -23.80 5.77
C ILE A 7 -22.03 -23.35 4.30
N GLY A 8 -23.05 -23.63 3.48
CA GLY A 8 -24.21 -22.74 3.33
C GLY A 8 -23.78 -21.53 2.49
N GLY A 9 -23.94 -21.54 1.16
CA GLY A 9 -25.23 -21.39 0.48
C GLY A 9 -25.44 -19.90 0.17
N LEU A 10 -25.11 -19.45 -1.03
CA LEU A 10 -26.02 -19.22 -2.17
C LEU A 10 -26.30 -17.70 -2.37
N PRO A 11 -26.17 -17.17 -3.59
CA PRO A 11 -26.32 -15.75 -3.91
C PRO A 11 -27.77 -15.27 -3.89
N ALA A 12 -27.89 -13.95 -3.77
CA ALA A 12 -29.02 -13.11 -4.18
C ALA A 12 -30.35 -13.31 -3.44
N ARG A 13 -30.60 -12.47 -2.42
CA ARG A 13 -31.96 -11.96 -2.14
C ARG A 13 -31.92 -10.52 -1.62
N ALA A 14 -32.44 -9.64 -2.47
CA ALA A 14 -32.75 -8.26 -2.18
C ALA A 14 -33.65 -8.13 -0.95
N ALA A 15 -33.34 -7.15 -0.09
CA ALA A 15 -34.29 -6.54 0.82
C ALA A 15 -33.99 -5.04 0.82
N ALA A 16 -34.80 -4.30 0.07
CA ALA A 16 -34.83 -2.86 0.07
C ALA A 16 -35.42 -2.36 1.39
N CYS A 17 -34.66 -1.58 2.15
CA CYS A 17 -35.17 -0.68 3.18
C CYS A 17 -34.67 0.73 2.86
N LEU A 18 -35.57 1.56 2.32
CA LEU A 18 -35.40 2.99 2.11
C LEU A 18 -35.61 3.71 3.44
N VAL A 19 -34.55 4.28 4.00
CA VAL A 19 -34.64 5.37 5.01
C VAL A 19 -33.73 6.50 4.52
N LEU A 20 -34.33 7.63 4.17
CA LEU A 20 -33.69 8.86 3.72
C LEU A 20 -33.19 9.66 4.94
N ALA A 21 -31.88 9.88 5.04
CA ALA A 21 -31.30 11.00 5.77
C ALA A 21 -29.98 11.43 5.10
N ALA A 22 -29.85 12.73 4.89
CA ALA A 22 -28.85 13.39 4.05
C ALA A 22 -27.41 13.30 4.58
N GLY A 23 -26.45 13.29 3.65
CA GLY A 23 -25.10 13.83 3.90
C GLY A 23 -23.95 12.86 3.64
N LEU A 24 -23.16 13.20 2.60
CA LEU A 24 -21.83 12.70 2.25
C LEU A 24 -21.74 11.30 1.61
N LEU A 25 -21.77 11.33 0.27
CA LEU A 25 -20.88 10.60 -0.65
C LEU A 25 -20.33 9.27 -0.12
N LEU A 26 -21.01 8.20 -0.52
CA LEU A 26 -20.44 6.86 -0.66
C LEU A 26 -19.19 6.95 -1.56
N GLY A 27 -18.02 7.10 -0.96
CA GLY A 27 -16.78 6.62 -1.56
C GLY A 27 -16.76 5.09 -1.46
N PRO A 28 -16.28 4.37 -2.48
CA PRO A 28 -16.27 2.91 -2.42
C PRO A 28 -15.41 2.48 -1.24
N LEU A 29 -15.94 1.55 -0.43
CA LEU A 29 -15.16 0.77 0.53
C LEU A 29 -14.31 -0.26 -0.22
N ASP A 30 -13.53 0.20 -1.21
CA ASP A 30 -12.50 -0.56 -1.94
C ASP A 30 -11.08 -0.18 -1.44
N GLY A 31 -10.99 0.63 -0.39
CA GLY A 31 -9.72 1.20 0.07
C GLY A 31 -8.77 0.21 0.75
N VAL A 32 -9.28 -0.85 1.40
CA VAL A 32 -8.44 -1.82 2.11
C VAL A 32 -7.89 -2.87 1.16
N ALA A 33 -8.76 -3.56 0.42
CA ALA A 33 -8.32 -4.61 -0.51
C ALA A 33 -7.40 -4.07 -1.62
N HIS A 34 -7.58 -2.81 -2.05
CA HIS A 34 -6.69 -2.21 -3.03
C HIS A 34 -5.33 -1.82 -2.43
N ALA A 35 -5.29 -1.28 -1.21
CA ALA A 35 -4.04 -0.94 -0.53
C ALA A 35 -3.22 -2.20 -0.25
N ASP A 36 -3.83 -3.26 0.32
CA ASP A 36 -3.14 -4.53 0.57
C ASP A 36 -2.56 -5.13 -0.73
N ALA A 37 -3.32 -5.13 -1.83
CA ALA A 37 -2.84 -5.64 -3.11
C ALA A 37 -1.69 -4.81 -3.70
N VAL A 38 -1.70 -3.49 -3.47
CA VAL A 38 -0.64 -2.58 -3.90
C VAL A 38 0.61 -2.75 -3.04
N ASP A 39 0.44 -2.88 -1.74
CA ASP A 39 1.49 -3.13 -0.74
C ASP A 39 2.21 -4.45 -1.05
N ASP A 40 1.46 -5.54 -1.27
CA ASP A 40 2.00 -6.84 -1.66
C ASP A 40 2.76 -6.78 -2.98
N SER A 41 2.22 -6.08 -3.98
CA SER A 41 2.88 -5.90 -5.28
C SER A 41 4.21 -5.14 -5.14
N PHE A 42 4.21 -4.07 -4.34
CA PHE A 42 5.41 -3.30 -4.01
C PHE A 42 6.46 -4.18 -3.31
N LEU A 43 6.08 -4.89 -2.26
CA LEU A 43 6.96 -5.81 -1.53
C LEU A 43 7.50 -6.93 -2.42
N SER A 44 6.69 -7.47 -3.32
CA SER A 44 7.10 -8.48 -4.30
C SER A 44 8.12 -7.92 -5.29
N ALA A 45 7.92 -6.69 -5.78
CA ALA A 45 8.89 -6.02 -6.66
C ALA A 45 10.24 -5.78 -5.96
N LEU A 46 10.24 -5.38 -4.69
CA LEU A 46 11.44 -5.24 -3.88
C LEU A 46 12.17 -6.58 -3.72
N LYS A 47 11.44 -7.64 -3.36
CA LYS A 47 11.99 -9.01 -3.25
C LYS A 47 12.60 -9.48 -4.58
N SER A 48 11.93 -9.24 -5.70
CA SER A 48 12.42 -9.60 -7.03
C SER A 48 13.71 -8.86 -7.41
N LYS A 49 13.96 -7.68 -6.81
CA LYS A 49 15.19 -6.91 -6.97
C LYS A 49 16.27 -7.25 -5.94
N GLY A 50 16.02 -8.19 -5.02
CA GLY A 50 16.93 -8.52 -3.93
C GLY A 50 16.95 -7.49 -2.79
N ILE A 51 16.01 -6.54 -2.79
CA ILE A 51 15.87 -5.53 -1.75
C ILE A 51 15.20 -6.19 -0.55
N LYS A 52 15.96 -6.41 0.52
CA LYS A 52 15.45 -6.95 1.78
C LYS A 52 15.36 -5.88 2.83
N PHE A 53 14.13 -5.44 3.09
CA PHE A 53 13.80 -4.73 4.32
C PHE A 53 13.65 -5.74 5.46
N GLY A 54 14.09 -5.37 6.67
CA GLY A 54 14.04 -6.25 7.84
C GLY A 54 12.63 -6.74 8.18
N SER A 55 11.60 -5.98 7.81
CA SER A 55 10.19 -6.41 7.87
C SER A 55 9.37 -5.73 6.79
N PRO A 56 8.33 -6.38 6.25
CA PRO A 56 7.43 -5.78 5.24
C PRO A 56 6.78 -4.50 5.76
N ASP A 57 6.30 -4.47 7.01
CA ASP A 57 5.75 -3.26 7.63
C ASP A 57 6.71 -2.07 7.60
N LYS A 58 8.02 -2.31 7.80
CA LYS A 58 9.03 -1.25 7.75
C LYS A 58 9.20 -0.69 6.35
N ALA A 59 9.10 -1.54 5.34
CA ALA A 59 9.13 -1.10 3.95
C ALA A 59 7.88 -0.29 3.59
N LEU A 60 6.69 -0.67 4.07
CA LEU A 60 5.45 0.06 3.80
C LEU A 60 5.42 1.42 4.51
N VAL A 61 5.83 1.45 5.79
CA VAL A 61 5.96 2.72 6.54
C VAL A 61 6.96 3.64 5.84
N ALA A 62 8.15 3.14 5.50
CA ALA A 62 9.16 3.93 4.80
C ALA A 62 8.67 4.41 3.42
N ALA A 63 7.84 3.63 2.72
CA ALA A 63 7.29 4.01 1.42
C ALA A 63 6.27 5.14 1.53
N HIS A 64 5.44 5.15 2.57
CA HIS A 64 4.56 6.28 2.87
C HIS A 64 5.34 7.51 3.34
N GLU A 65 6.36 7.33 4.19
CA GLU A 65 7.24 8.42 4.61
C GLU A 65 7.93 9.11 3.44
N VAL A 66 8.18 8.43 2.31
CA VAL A 66 8.68 9.08 1.10
C VAL A 66 7.75 10.20 0.66
N CYS A 67 6.44 9.97 0.64
CA CYS A 67 5.48 10.99 0.25
C CYS A 67 5.48 12.16 1.25
N ASP A 68 5.55 11.87 2.55
CA ASP A 68 5.61 12.88 3.59
C ASP A 68 6.89 13.73 3.48
N GLU A 69 8.05 13.10 3.28
CA GLU A 69 9.32 13.81 3.12
C GLU A 69 9.30 14.74 1.89
N LEU A 70 8.70 14.29 0.78
CA LEU A 70 8.54 15.10 -0.43
C LEU A 70 7.56 16.27 -0.21
N ASP A 71 6.49 16.06 0.58
CA ASP A 71 5.54 17.12 0.95
C ASP A 71 6.20 18.18 1.84
N ASN A 72 7.15 17.75 2.69
CA ASN A 72 8.03 18.62 3.46
C ASN A 72 9.11 19.33 2.60
N GLY A 73 9.11 19.13 1.27
CA GLY A 73 10.01 19.80 0.34
C GLY A 73 11.38 19.13 0.19
N LYS A 74 11.57 17.91 0.70
CA LYS A 74 12.79 17.15 0.43
C LYS A 74 12.81 16.65 -1.01
N THR A 75 14.02 16.42 -1.51
CA THR A 75 14.21 15.82 -2.84
C THR A 75 14.21 14.29 -2.75
N PRO A 76 13.80 13.57 -3.81
CA PRO A 76 13.83 12.10 -3.84
C PRO A 76 15.22 11.52 -3.49
N ALA A 77 16.30 12.21 -3.87
CA ALA A 77 17.66 11.82 -3.53
C ALA A 77 17.97 11.94 -2.03
N GLN A 78 17.48 12.99 -1.37
CA GLN A 78 17.60 13.15 0.08
C GLN A 78 16.79 12.07 0.80
N VAL A 79 15.57 11.79 0.34
CA VAL A 79 14.74 10.72 0.89
C VAL A 79 15.41 9.36 0.70
N ALA A 80 15.99 9.09 -0.47
CA ALA A 80 16.75 7.86 -0.69
C ALA A 80 17.92 7.75 0.29
N SER A 81 18.64 8.83 0.54
CA SER A 81 19.70 8.87 1.56
C SER A 81 19.17 8.59 2.97
N THR A 82 18.00 9.13 3.33
CA THR A 82 17.30 8.81 4.59
C THR A 82 16.97 7.31 4.66
N VAL A 83 16.44 6.73 3.58
CA VAL A 83 16.11 5.29 3.49
C VAL A 83 17.36 4.43 3.60
N GLN A 84 18.48 4.81 2.99
CA GLN A 84 19.78 4.14 3.15
C GLN A 84 20.32 4.22 4.57
N GLY A 85 20.07 5.31 5.29
CA GLY A 85 20.50 5.45 6.69
C GLY A 85 19.65 4.61 7.66
N ASN A 86 18.35 4.49 7.36
CA ASN A 86 17.39 3.77 8.20
C ASN A 86 17.25 2.29 7.83
N SER A 87 17.77 1.89 6.66
CA SER A 87 17.66 0.54 6.12
C SER A 87 19.02 0.07 5.65
N ASN A 88 19.26 -1.24 5.60
CA ASN A 88 20.54 -1.78 5.13
C ASN A 88 20.65 -1.82 3.60
N LEU A 89 20.15 -0.79 2.92
CA LEU A 89 20.07 -0.66 1.47
C LEU A 89 21.19 0.21 0.92
N ASP A 90 21.78 -0.22 -0.19
CA ASP A 90 22.69 0.60 -0.98
C ASP A 90 21.93 1.69 -1.77
N GLY A 91 22.63 2.72 -2.24
CA GLY A 91 22.04 3.86 -2.95
C GLY A 91 21.24 3.46 -4.18
N TYR A 92 21.68 2.43 -4.89
CA TYR A 92 20.91 1.88 -6.02
C TYR A 92 19.54 1.35 -5.58
N HIS A 93 19.50 0.55 -4.51
CA HIS A 93 18.27 -0.04 -3.98
C HIS A 93 17.35 1.00 -3.35
N ALA A 94 17.91 1.98 -2.63
CA ALA A 94 17.13 3.04 -2.03
C ALA A 94 16.52 3.97 -3.09
N GLY A 95 17.26 4.31 -4.15
CA GLY A 95 16.72 5.08 -5.27
C GLY A 95 15.57 4.34 -5.98
N PHE A 96 15.72 3.02 -6.20
CA PHE A 96 14.64 2.20 -6.76
C PHE A 96 13.42 2.18 -5.82
N PHE A 97 13.65 1.97 -4.53
CA PHE A 97 12.60 1.96 -3.50
C PHE A 97 11.81 3.26 -3.50
N VAL A 98 12.49 4.41 -3.42
CA VAL A 98 11.86 5.73 -3.43
C VAL A 98 11.10 5.97 -4.72
N GLY A 99 11.69 5.67 -5.89
CA GLY A 99 11.01 5.86 -7.17
C GLY A 99 9.77 4.97 -7.34
N ALA A 100 9.81 3.74 -6.82
CA ALA A 100 8.65 2.85 -6.81
C ALA A 100 7.58 3.37 -5.83
N ALA A 101 7.97 3.79 -4.62
CA ALA A 101 7.07 4.34 -3.63
C ALA A 101 6.35 5.60 -4.14
N ILE A 102 7.08 6.50 -4.81
CA ILE A 102 6.50 7.72 -5.38
C ILE A 102 5.40 7.41 -6.39
N ARG A 103 5.67 6.50 -7.33
CA ARG A 103 4.69 6.15 -8.36
C ARG A 103 3.48 5.41 -7.81
N THR A 104 3.65 4.69 -6.70
CA THR A 104 2.62 3.85 -6.10
C THR A 104 1.77 4.61 -5.08
N TYR A 105 2.39 5.35 -4.17
CA TYR A 105 1.74 5.99 -3.01
C TYR A 105 1.65 7.50 -3.12
N CYS A 106 2.46 8.16 -3.96
CA CYS A 106 2.48 9.61 -4.07
C CYS A 106 1.91 10.09 -5.43
N PRO A 107 0.59 9.98 -5.68
CA PRO A 107 0.00 10.33 -6.97
C PRO A 107 0.18 11.79 -7.36
N LYS A 108 0.36 12.69 -6.38
CA LYS A 108 0.69 14.11 -6.61
C LYS A 108 2.06 14.31 -7.29
N TYR A 109 2.98 13.37 -7.12
CA TYR A 109 4.33 13.41 -7.66
C TYR A 109 4.51 12.46 -8.85
N ALA A 110 3.48 11.69 -9.21
CA ALA A 110 3.48 10.73 -10.29
C ALA A 110 3.06 11.33 -11.66
N SER A 111 3.17 12.66 -11.83
CA SER A 111 2.76 13.41 -13.03
C SER A 111 3.81 13.46 -14.13
#